data_AF-V9XNT2-F1
#
_entry.id   AF-V9XNT2-F1
#
_cell.length_a   1.000
_cell.length_b   1.000
_cell.length_c   1.000
_cell.angle_alpha   90.00
_cell.angle_beta   90.00
_cell.angle_gamma   90.00
#
_symmetry.space_group_name_H-M   'P 1'
#
loop_
_entity.id
_entity.type
_entity.pdbx_description
1 polymer ?
#
loop_
_entity_poly.entity_id
_entity_poly.type
_entity_poly.pdbx_seq_one_letter_code
_entity_poly.pdbx_strand_id
1 'polypeptide(L)'
;MRSDREQLPEGWSKEQADRAEIAEANLQRSQENNGITAFVAPGCQVYWPSEFQVCGAIRDKYNSLGAQFSFLLLPTTHELTNPDGHGKRSHFQNGPIYWSAATGAHPVVNAFHQKWGQYGYEGGWLGYPKTDEVVLNGGRLQDFQGATIYWTVLTGAHPVGGAIRDRWAQTGWEGGPLGYPTSDEIWVGHNNEGRMNRFERGVIYWSPSTGAHSVQGDILEQWSLAGYEKSTYGYPANEGVDNGTGWFTQQFSNGSASGELSVPVSPPPVEYVQFDTREEALAYFEGLQNGQSAPEAPQSERISPMALNLGPCELKPNWIHWRTKSGPGKGYGVVGFKPTTECEEPVTKIIHETELKYKYYNWWYTTSGIVDVESSTGASAVYLESKNVAHACTGEVETLFWGVTTGQITWLGKNYWAVVNPPQKRLNCKV
;
A
#
# COMPACT_ATOMS: atom_id res chain seq x y z
N MET A 1 0.28 -20.36 42.41
CA MET A 1 0.35 -20.06 40.98
C MET A 1 1.28 -18.86 40.78
N ARG A 2 1.91 -18.72 39.62
CA ARG A 2 2.79 -17.58 39.25
C ARG A 2 1.99 -16.27 39.31
N SER A 3 0.71 -16.31 38.94
CA SER A 3 -0.30 -15.26 39.13
C SER A 3 -0.48 -14.76 40.59
N ASP A 4 -0.08 -15.54 41.60
CA ASP A 4 -0.15 -15.15 43.02
C ASP A 4 1.08 -14.35 43.48
N ARG A 5 2.15 -14.36 42.68
CA ARG A 5 3.48 -13.84 43.07
C ARG A 5 4.01 -12.77 42.13
N GLU A 6 3.52 -12.74 40.89
CA GLU A 6 3.96 -11.84 39.84
C GLU A 6 2.83 -10.88 39.43
N GLN A 7 3.20 -9.66 39.05
CA GLN A 7 2.24 -8.68 38.57
C GLN A 7 1.77 -9.06 37.15
N LEU A 8 0.45 -9.11 36.95
CA LEU A 8 -0.13 -9.45 35.66
C LEU A 8 0.02 -8.30 34.66
N PRO A 9 0.26 -8.60 33.37
CA PRO A 9 0.15 -7.60 32.30
C PRO A 9 -1.25 -6.99 32.26
N GLU A 10 -1.34 -5.73 31.82
CA GLU A 10 -2.62 -5.04 31.70
C GLU A 10 -3.58 -5.77 30.75
N GLY A 11 -4.86 -5.81 31.11
CA GLY A 11 -5.89 -6.53 30.37
C GLY A 11 -6.03 -8.02 30.72
N TRP A 12 -5.21 -8.55 31.64
CA TRP A 12 -5.28 -9.96 32.05
C TRP A 12 -5.87 -10.14 33.45
N SER A 13 -6.82 -11.07 33.57
CA SER A 13 -7.38 -11.49 34.85
C SER A 13 -6.53 -12.59 35.50
N LYS A 14 -6.61 -12.68 36.82
CA LYS A 14 -5.95 -13.76 37.58
C LYS A 14 -6.42 -15.13 37.11
N GLU A 15 -7.71 -15.27 36.85
CA GLU A 15 -8.32 -16.51 36.39
C GLU A 15 -7.79 -16.94 35.02
N GLN A 16 -7.48 -15.99 34.12
CA GLN A 16 -6.85 -16.31 32.84
C GLN A 16 -5.42 -16.82 33.01
N ALA A 17 -4.63 -16.14 33.84
CA ALA A 17 -3.27 -16.55 34.15
C ALA A 17 -3.21 -17.92 34.84
N ASP A 18 -4.15 -18.20 35.75
CA ASP A 18 -4.29 -19.50 36.41
C ASP A 18 -4.59 -20.62 35.40
N ARG A 19 -5.46 -20.36 34.41
CA ARG A 19 -5.73 -21.34 33.35
C ARG A 19 -4.49 -21.58 32.48
N ALA A 20 -3.69 -20.57 32.21
CA ALA A 20 -2.43 -20.75 31.49
C ALA A 20 -1.43 -21.64 32.23
N GLU A 21 -1.32 -21.48 33.55
CA GLU A 21 -0.48 -22.35 34.38
C GLU A 21 -0.98 -23.79 34.42
N ILE A 22 -2.30 -23.99 34.49
CA ILE A 22 -2.92 -25.32 34.39
C ILE A 22 -2.62 -25.93 33.01
N ALA A 23 -2.74 -25.15 31.93
CA ALA A 23 -2.43 -25.59 30.57
C ALA A 23 -0.96 -26.00 30.42
N GLU A 24 -0.03 -25.22 30.98
CA GLU A 24 1.40 -25.53 31.00
C GLU A 24 1.69 -26.82 31.78
N ALA A 25 1.12 -26.99 32.97
CA ALA A 25 1.29 -28.21 33.77
C ALA A 25 0.69 -29.45 33.11
N ASN A 26 -0.43 -29.30 32.39
CA ASN A 26 -1.02 -30.39 31.61
C ASN A 26 -0.15 -30.76 30.40
N LEU A 27 0.47 -29.78 29.76
CA LEU A 27 1.39 -30.00 28.65
C LEU A 27 2.68 -30.71 29.12
N GLN A 28 3.27 -30.30 30.24
CA GLN A 28 4.44 -30.98 30.82
C GLN A 28 4.10 -32.44 31.18
N ARG A 29 2.98 -32.69 31.85
CA ARG A 29 2.53 -34.06 32.16
C ARG A 29 2.26 -34.90 30.92
N SER A 30 1.70 -34.33 29.85
CA SER A 30 1.47 -35.09 28.62
C SER A 30 2.78 -35.43 27.90
N GLN A 31 3.76 -34.53 27.93
CA GLN A 31 5.11 -34.78 27.39
C GLN A 31 5.85 -35.89 28.17
N GLU A 32 5.72 -35.91 29.51
CA GLU A 32 6.31 -36.96 30.36
C GLU A 32 5.66 -38.33 30.16
N ASN A 33 4.34 -38.37 29.94
CA ASN A 33 3.59 -39.62 29.76
C ASN A 33 3.68 -40.20 28.33
N ASN A 34 4.10 -39.40 27.33
CA ASN A 34 4.12 -39.78 25.91
C ASN A 34 5.32 -40.64 25.46
N GLY A 35 5.97 -41.34 26.39
CA GLY A 35 6.95 -42.37 26.05
C GLY A 35 6.37 -43.52 25.19
N ILE A 36 5.04 -43.70 25.15
CA ILE A 36 4.38 -44.73 24.34
C ILE A 36 3.02 -44.20 23.82
N THR A 37 2.96 -43.87 22.52
CA THR A 37 1.77 -43.79 21.65
C THR A 37 0.60 -42.83 22.03
N ALA A 38 0.65 -41.56 21.61
CA ALA A 38 -0.54 -40.75 21.28
C ALA A 38 -0.18 -39.50 20.42
N PHE A 39 -1.05 -39.15 19.47
CA PHE A 39 -0.96 -38.00 18.55
C PHE A 39 -1.12 -36.64 19.27
N VAL A 40 -0.15 -36.24 20.10
CA VAL A 40 0.03 -34.82 20.44
C VAL A 40 0.87 -34.22 19.31
N ALA A 41 0.41 -33.09 18.72
CA ALA A 41 1.22 -32.37 17.72
C ALA A 41 2.62 -32.13 18.32
N PRO A 42 3.71 -32.60 17.68
CA PRO A 42 5.04 -32.51 18.26
C PRO A 42 5.39 -31.05 18.60
N GLY A 43 5.95 -30.83 19.79
CA GLY A 43 6.51 -29.53 20.16
C GLY A 43 5.46 -28.43 20.34
N CYS A 44 4.46 -28.62 21.20
CA CYS A 44 3.63 -27.52 21.68
C CYS A 44 4.29 -26.75 22.83
N GLN A 45 3.91 -25.48 23.01
CA GLN A 45 4.28 -24.62 24.13
C GLN A 45 3.12 -23.69 24.52
N VAL A 46 2.97 -23.41 25.81
CA VAL A 46 2.05 -22.40 26.36
C VAL A 46 2.84 -21.13 26.67
N TYR A 47 2.24 -19.96 26.41
CA TYR A 47 2.89 -18.66 26.59
C TYR A 47 2.13 -17.84 27.62
N TRP A 48 2.50 -18.00 28.89
CA TRP A 48 1.89 -17.27 29.99
C TRP A 48 1.92 -15.74 29.75
N PRO A 49 0.84 -15.01 30.06
CA PRO A 49 -0.41 -15.44 30.73
C PRO A 49 -1.48 -16.03 29.80
N SER A 50 -1.17 -16.26 28.52
CA SER A 50 -2.10 -16.87 27.57
C SER A 50 -2.19 -18.39 27.77
N GLU A 51 -3.43 -18.90 27.80
CA GLU A 51 -3.72 -20.33 27.95
C GLU A 51 -3.57 -21.13 26.64
N PHE A 52 -3.36 -20.45 25.52
CA PHE A 52 -3.32 -21.07 24.21
C PHE A 52 -1.97 -21.75 23.93
N GLN A 53 -2.06 -22.97 23.41
CA GLN A 53 -0.93 -23.77 22.97
C GLN A 53 -0.59 -23.44 21.51
N VAL A 54 0.67 -23.10 21.24
CA VAL A 54 1.21 -22.97 19.89
C VAL A 54 2.12 -24.16 19.63
N CYS A 55 1.98 -24.81 18.47
CA CYS A 55 2.63 -26.08 18.18
C CYS A 55 3.49 -26.04 16.92
N GLY A 56 4.37 -27.05 16.79
CA GLY A 56 5.11 -27.34 15.56
C GLY A 56 5.85 -26.16 14.95
N ALA A 57 5.80 -26.06 13.62
CA ALA A 57 6.48 -25.03 12.86
C ALA A 57 5.97 -23.61 13.17
N ILE A 58 4.70 -23.46 13.55
CA ILE A 58 4.13 -22.17 13.95
C ILE A 58 4.78 -21.71 15.26
N ARG A 59 4.93 -22.61 16.23
CA ARG A 59 5.64 -22.33 17.49
C ARG A 59 7.08 -21.95 17.23
N ASP A 60 7.78 -22.72 16.40
CA ASP A 60 9.19 -22.48 16.09
C ASP A 60 9.37 -21.12 15.43
N LYS A 61 8.46 -20.76 14.51
CA LYS A 61 8.46 -19.44 13.89
C LYS A 61 8.21 -18.34 14.92
N TYR A 62 7.16 -18.47 15.74
CA TYR A 62 6.82 -17.50 16.77
C TYR A 62 7.98 -17.28 17.76
N ASN A 63 8.64 -18.36 18.19
CA ASN A 63 9.83 -18.29 19.04
C ASN A 63 11.00 -17.57 18.35
N SER A 64 11.23 -17.83 17.05
CA SER A 64 12.30 -17.15 16.28
C SER A 64 12.09 -15.64 16.16
N LEU A 65 10.84 -15.16 16.29
CA LEU A 65 10.49 -13.74 16.24
C LEU A 65 10.60 -13.07 17.62
N GLY A 66 10.89 -13.81 18.69
CA GLY A 66 10.90 -13.31 20.07
C GLY A 66 9.64 -13.61 20.88
N ALA A 67 8.78 -14.52 20.38
CA ALA A 67 7.57 -14.99 21.06
C ALA A 67 6.66 -13.83 21.52
N GLN A 68 6.24 -13.81 22.79
CA GLN A 68 5.32 -12.80 23.33
C GLN A 68 5.89 -11.38 23.37
N PHE A 69 7.19 -11.23 23.13
CA PHE A 69 7.87 -9.94 23.03
C PHE A 69 8.06 -9.49 21.57
N SER A 70 7.62 -10.31 20.60
CA SER A 70 7.58 -9.93 19.19
C SER A 70 6.41 -9.00 18.88
N PHE A 71 6.39 -8.47 17.66
CA PHE A 71 5.30 -7.64 17.16
C PHE A 71 3.93 -8.34 17.13
N LEU A 72 3.88 -9.68 17.20
CA LEU A 72 2.65 -10.48 17.21
C LEU A 72 1.95 -10.48 18.57
N LEU A 73 2.70 -10.21 19.65
CA LEU A 73 2.26 -10.31 21.04
C LEU A 73 1.70 -11.71 21.38
N LEU A 74 0.82 -11.83 22.38
CA LEU A 74 0.40 -13.12 22.92
C LEU A 74 -0.52 -13.91 21.96
N PRO A 75 -0.49 -15.26 22.01
CA PRO A 75 -1.42 -16.09 21.25
C PRO A 75 -2.86 -15.92 21.76
N THR A 76 -3.83 -16.00 20.86
CA THR A 76 -5.28 -15.86 21.12
C THR A 76 -6.08 -17.10 20.71
N THR A 77 -5.43 -18.10 20.10
CA THR A 77 -6.04 -19.37 19.71
C THR A 77 -5.02 -20.50 19.80
N HIS A 78 -5.51 -21.73 19.98
CA HIS A 78 -4.71 -22.92 19.66
C HIS A 78 -4.41 -23.00 18.16
N GLU A 79 -3.58 -23.95 17.74
CA GLU A 79 -3.43 -24.28 16.33
C GLU A 79 -4.76 -24.76 15.72
N LEU A 80 -5.21 -24.05 14.68
CA LEU A 80 -6.40 -24.34 13.91
C LEU A 80 -6.00 -24.96 12.57
N THR A 81 -6.84 -25.86 12.05
CA THR A 81 -6.77 -26.26 10.64
C THR A 81 -7.39 -25.17 9.78
N ASN A 82 -6.72 -24.79 8.70
CA ASN A 82 -7.24 -23.81 7.76
C ASN A 82 -8.49 -24.34 7.05
N PRO A 83 -9.46 -23.48 6.69
CA PRO A 83 -10.65 -23.85 5.94
C PRO A 83 -10.43 -24.72 4.68
N ASP A 84 -9.30 -24.57 4.01
CA ASP A 84 -8.91 -25.39 2.84
C ASP A 84 -8.55 -26.84 3.18
N GLY A 85 -8.37 -27.17 4.48
CA GLY A 85 -8.01 -28.50 4.97
C GLY A 85 -6.53 -28.87 4.83
N HIS A 86 -5.68 -27.99 4.29
CA HIS A 86 -4.29 -28.31 3.96
C HIS A 86 -3.27 -27.68 4.92
N GLY A 87 -3.55 -26.47 5.40
CA GLY A 87 -2.64 -25.74 6.27
C GLY A 87 -3.11 -25.64 7.71
N LYS A 88 -2.27 -24.97 8.50
CA LYS A 88 -2.50 -24.65 9.90
C LYS A 88 -2.36 -23.16 10.12
N ARG A 89 -3.00 -22.64 11.16
CA ARG A 89 -2.78 -21.27 11.64
C ARG A 89 -2.95 -21.16 13.15
N SER A 90 -2.24 -20.24 13.75
CA SER A 90 -2.54 -19.72 15.08
C SER A 90 -2.68 -18.21 15.00
N HIS A 91 -3.69 -17.69 15.69
CA HIS A 91 -3.87 -16.25 15.86
C HIS A 91 -3.12 -15.76 17.10
N PHE A 92 -2.55 -14.58 16.95
CA PHE A 92 -1.96 -13.77 18.01
C PHE A 92 -2.71 -12.44 18.06
N GLN A 93 -2.47 -11.64 19.09
CA GLN A 93 -3.19 -10.37 19.25
C GLN A 93 -3.00 -9.43 18.06
N ASN A 94 -1.82 -9.44 17.43
CA ASN A 94 -1.50 -8.57 16.29
C ASN A 94 -1.39 -9.32 14.96
N GLY A 95 -2.12 -10.43 14.82
CA GLY A 95 -2.28 -11.15 13.57
C GLY A 95 -1.85 -12.61 13.63
N PRO A 96 -2.08 -13.37 12.56
CA PRO A 96 -1.81 -14.80 12.52
C PRO A 96 -0.42 -15.16 12.00
N ILE A 97 0.03 -16.36 12.38
CA ILE A 97 1.05 -17.11 11.63
C ILE A 97 0.34 -18.25 10.91
N TYR A 98 0.52 -18.33 9.60
CA TYR A 98 0.02 -19.40 8.75
C TYR A 98 1.14 -20.37 8.40
N TRP A 99 0.81 -21.65 8.30
CA TRP A 99 1.71 -22.70 7.89
C TRP A 99 1.10 -23.56 6.77
N SER A 100 1.92 -23.93 5.80
CA SER A 100 1.65 -25.03 4.88
C SER A 100 2.87 -25.93 4.73
N ALA A 101 2.68 -27.16 4.28
CA ALA A 101 3.78 -28.08 3.98
C ALA A 101 4.70 -27.56 2.87
N ALA A 102 4.18 -26.78 1.92
CA ALA A 102 4.93 -26.29 0.78
C ALA A 102 5.73 -25.02 1.09
N THR A 103 5.23 -24.16 1.99
CA THR A 103 5.79 -22.83 2.21
C THR A 103 6.38 -22.63 3.59
N GLY A 104 6.06 -23.48 4.58
CA GLY A 104 6.49 -23.27 5.95
C GLY A 104 5.61 -22.24 6.69
N ALA A 105 6.07 -21.82 7.87
CA ALA A 105 5.31 -20.94 8.77
C ALA A 105 5.72 -19.47 8.61
N HIS A 106 4.76 -18.59 8.31
CA HIS A 106 4.99 -17.17 8.10
C HIS A 106 3.91 -16.31 8.77
N PRO A 107 4.30 -15.21 9.46
CA PRO A 107 3.35 -14.21 9.92
C PRO A 107 2.78 -13.45 8.72
N VAL A 108 1.48 -13.18 8.73
CA VAL A 108 0.82 -12.31 7.76
C VAL A 108 0.03 -11.29 8.55
N VAL A 109 0.45 -10.03 8.56
CA VAL A 109 -0.09 -8.99 9.44
C VAL A 109 -0.43 -7.72 8.67
N ASN A 110 -1.13 -6.79 9.33
CA ASN A 110 -1.38 -5.43 8.84
C ASN A 110 -2.01 -5.41 7.43
N ALA A 111 -1.53 -4.51 6.56
CA ALA A 111 -2.03 -4.31 5.20
C ALA A 111 -1.92 -5.57 4.33
N PHE A 112 -0.91 -6.42 4.56
CA PHE A 112 -0.77 -7.70 3.87
C PHE A 112 -1.90 -8.66 4.24
N HIS A 113 -2.22 -8.78 5.54
CA HIS A 113 -3.32 -9.63 6.00
C HIS A 113 -4.68 -9.13 5.52
N GLN A 114 -4.91 -7.82 5.56
CA GLN A 114 -6.16 -7.22 5.07
C GLN A 114 -6.34 -7.47 3.57
N LYS A 115 -5.31 -7.17 2.76
CA LYS A 115 -5.34 -7.38 1.31
C LYS A 115 -5.48 -8.86 0.94
N TRP A 116 -4.76 -9.74 1.62
CA TRP A 116 -4.89 -11.18 1.42
C TRP A 116 -6.29 -11.70 1.76
N GLY A 117 -6.91 -11.16 2.82
CA GLY A 117 -8.29 -11.48 3.20
C GLY A 117 -9.34 -11.06 2.17
N GLN A 118 -9.15 -9.92 1.50
CA GLN A 118 -10.02 -9.48 0.39
C GLN A 118 -10.05 -10.50 -0.76
N TYR A 119 -8.99 -11.29 -0.92
CA TYR A 119 -8.87 -12.32 -1.95
C TYR A 119 -9.15 -13.74 -1.45
N GLY A 120 -9.70 -13.90 -0.25
CA GLY A 120 -10.10 -15.21 0.28
C GLY A 120 -8.98 -15.98 0.99
N TYR A 121 -7.95 -15.29 1.49
CA TYR A 121 -6.84 -15.87 2.23
C TYR A 121 -6.18 -17.05 1.48
N GLU A 122 -5.88 -18.15 2.17
CA GLU A 122 -5.21 -19.33 1.62
C GLU A 122 -6.04 -20.09 0.59
N GLY A 123 -7.37 -19.98 0.68
CA GLY A 123 -8.29 -20.54 -0.32
C GLY A 123 -8.41 -19.68 -1.58
N GLY A 124 -7.85 -18.48 -1.54
CA GLY A 124 -7.79 -17.53 -2.64
C GLY A 124 -6.70 -17.84 -3.66
N TRP A 125 -6.71 -17.08 -4.77
CA TRP A 125 -5.71 -17.23 -5.83
C TRP A 125 -4.28 -16.85 -5.40
N LEU A 126 -4.14 -16.07 -4.32
CA LEU A 126 -2.84 -15.74 -3.72
C LEU A 126 -2.20 -16.97 -3.04
N GLY A 127 -3.01 -17.87 -2.48
CA GLY A 127 -2.55 -19.05 -1.74
C GLY A 127 -1.82 -18.69 -0.44
N TYR A 128 -0.89 -19.55 -0.01
CA TYR A 128 -0.14 -19.39 1.23
C TYR A 128 1.01 -18.37 1.13
N PRO A 129 1.37 -17.69 2.24
CA PRO A 129 2.60 -16.91 2.32
C PRO A 129 3.84 -17.81 2.18
N LYS A 130 4.85 -17.33 1.47
CA LYS A 130 6.17 -17.97 1.27
C LYS A 130 7.31 -17.26 1.99
N THR A 131 7.07 -16.01 2.40
CA THR A 131 8.04 -15.21 3.12
C THR A 131 7.36 -14.54 4.30
N ASP A 132 8.19 -14.11 5.25
CA ASP A 132 7.80 -13.02 6.12
C ASP A 132 7.72 -11.72 5.31
N GLU A 133 7.32 -10.63 5.96
CA GLU A 133 7.41 -9.31 5.39
C GLU A 133 8.89 -8.92 5.14
N VAL A 134 9.17 -8.43 3.93
CA VAL A 134 10.49 -7.98 3.49
C VAL A 134 10.48 -6.47 3.33
N VAL A 135 11.44 -5.80 3.96
CA VAL A 135 11.62 -4.35 3.83
C VAL A 135 12.35 -4.01 2.55
N LEU A 136 11.85 -3.04 1.80
CA LEU A 136 12.42 -2.49 0.57
C LEU A 136 12.73 -1.01 0.73
N ASN A 137 13.34 -0.41 -0.29
CA ASN A 137 13.53 1.05 -0.32
C ASN A 137 12.20 1.76 -0.58
N GLY A 138 11.64 2.43 0.43
CA GLY A 138 10.37 3.16 0.33
C GLY A 138 9.11 2.29 0.40
N GLY A 139 9.24 0.98 0.65
CA GLY A 139 8.10 0.06 0.66
C GLY A 139 8.42 -1.26 1.36
N ARG A 140 7.45 -2.17 1.32
CA ARG A 140 7.52 -3.53 1.87
C ARG A 140 6.91 -4.49 0.87
N LEU A 141 7.32 -5.75 0.90
CA LEU A 141 6.63 -6.81 0.17
C LEU A 141 6.41 -8.04 1.03
N GLN A 142 5.47 -8.88 0.62
CA GLN A 142 5.36 -10.25 1.10
C GLN A 142 5.00 -11.17 -0.06
N ASP A 143 5.76 -12.24 -0.19
CA ASP A 143 5.62 -13.21 -1.27
C ASP A 143 4.59 -14.27 -0.88
N PHE A 144 3.65 -14.55 -1.78
CA PHE A 144 2.67 -15.61 -1.70
C PHE A 144 2.86 -16.60 -2.86
N GLN A 145 2.12 -17.71 -2.84
CA GLN A 145 2.22 -18.74 -3.89
C GLN A 145 1.84 -18.19 -5.27
N GLY A 146 0.75 -17.44 -5.37
CA GLY A 146 0.23 -16.92 -6.64
C GLY A 146 0.73 -15.54 -7.04
N ALA A 147 1.22 -14.75 -6.08
CA ALA A 147 1.62 -13.36 -6.31
C ALA A 147 2.61 -12.86 -5.26
N THR A 148 3.04 -11.61 -5.41
CA THR A 148 3.64 -10.84 -4.33
C THR A 148 2.78 -9.64 -4.05
N ILE A 149 2.42 -9.44 -2.79
CA ILE A 149 1.80 -8.20 -2.36
C ILE A 149 2.92 -7.21 -2.09
N TYR A 150 2.86 -6.04 -2.72
CA TYR A 150 3.73 -4.91 -2.42
C TYR A 150 2.92 -3.87 -1.68
N TRP A 151 3.54 -3.18 -0.74
CA TRP A 151 2.93 -2.12 0.01
C TRP A 151 3.86 -0.91 0.07
N THR A 152 3.31 0.27 -0.16
CA THR A 152 3.91 1.53 0.26
C THR A 152 2.85 2.34 0.99
N VAL A 153 3.26 3.35 1.73
CA VAL A 153 2.32 4.31 2.31
C VAL A 153 1.50 5.03 1.22
N LEU A 154 2.08 5.26 0.04
CA LEU A 154 1.49 6.09 -1.01
C LEU A 154 0.55 5.30 -1.91
N THR A 155 0.65 3.98 -1.90
CA THR A 155 -0.10 3.12 -2.81
C THR A 155 -1.01 2.17 -2.05
N GLY A 156 -0.74 1.90 -0.76
CA GLY A 156 -1.38 0.78 -0.09
C GLY A 156 -0.86 -0.56 -0.63
N ALA A 157 -1.53 -1.64 -0.24
CA ALA A 157 -1.13 -3.01 -0.56
C ALA A 157 -1.72 -3.48 -1.88
N HIS A 158 -0.89 -3.94 -2.82
CA HIS A 158 -1.32 -4.42 -4.13
C HIS A 158 -0.62 -5.72 -4.52
N PRO A 159 -1.38 -6.79 -4.82
CA PRO A 159 -0.83 -8.01 -5.37
C PRO A 159 -0.48 -7.84 -6.85
N VAL A 160 0.71 -8.32 -7.22
CA VAL A 160 1.16 -8.46 -8.61
C VAL A 160 1.53 -9.91 -8.84
N GLY A 161 0.84 -10.56 -9.78
CA GLY A 161 0.96 -12.01 -10.05
C GLY A 161 1.16 -12.33 -11.53
N GLY A 162 1.41 -13.62 -11.80
CA GLY A 162 1.47 -14.19 -13.14
C GLY A 162 2.36 -13.45 -14.14
N ALA A 163 1.92 -13.41 -15.40
CA ALA A 163 2.67 -12.81 -16.50
C ALA A 163 2.95 -11.32 -16.32
N ILE A 164 2.09 -10.60 -15.60
CA ILE A 164 2.31 -9.18 -15.27
C ILE A 164 3.50 -9.03 -14.33
N ARG A 165 3.56 -9.86 -13.26
CA ARG A 165 4.71 -9.89 -12.34
C ARG A 165 6.00 -10.26 -13.09
N ASP A 166 5.95 -11.29 -13.93
CA ASP A 166 7.12 -11.75 -14.70
C ASP A 166 7.63 -10.64 -15.64
N ARG A 167 6.72 -9.86 -16.23
CA ARG A 167 7.09 -8.72 -17.07
C ARG A 167 7.70 -7.59 -16.24
N TRP A 168 7.08 -7.24 -15.12
CA TRP A 168 7.58 -6.20 -14.23
C TRP A 168 8.98 -6.56 -13.68
N ALA A 169 9.21 -7.83 -13.36
CA ALA A 169 10.52 -8.35 -12.98
C ALA A 169 11.60 -8.06 -14.04
N GLN A 170 11.28 -8.27 -15.31
CA GLN A 170 12.19 -8.01 -16.44
C GLN A 170 12.50 -6.52 -16.61
N THR A 171 11.66 -5.63 -16.06
CA THR A 171 11.88 -4.18 -16.08
C THR A 171 12.63 -3.67 -14.84
N GLY A 172 12.98 -4.55 -13.88
CA GLY A 172 13.73 -4.17 -12.69
C GLY A 172 12.89 -3.95 -11.43
N TRP A 173 11.67 -4.51 -11.37
CA TRP A 173 10.78 -4.45 -10.19
C TRP A 173 10.48 -3.00 -9.75
N GLU A 174 10.35 -2.75 -8.44
CA GLU A 174 10.08 -1.43 -7.87
C GLU A 174 11.21 -0.42 -8.11
N GLY A 175 12.45 -0.90 -8.30
CA GLY A 175 13.59 -0.09 -8.70
C GLY A 175 13.60 0.28 -10.19
N GLY A 176 12.70 -0.31 -10.97
CA GLY A 176 12.58 -0.14 -12.40
C GLY A 176 11.84 1.14 -12.83
N PRO A 177 11.65 1.34 -14.14
CA PRO A 177 11.03 2.54 -14.68
C PRO A 177 9.56 2.67 -14.29
N LEU A 178 8.87 1.58 -13.92
CA LEU A 178 7.46 1.58 -13.53
C LEU A 178 7.22 1.97 -12.06
N GLY A 179 8.14 1.63 -11.16
CA GLY A 179 7.97 1.87 -9.72
C GLY A 179 7.06 0.85 -9.04
N TYR A 180 6.50 1.23 -7.89
CA TYR A 180 5.60 0.38 -7.12
C TYR A 180 4.23 0.21 -7.81
N PRO A 181 3.53 -0.93 -7.59
CA PRO A 181 2.17 -1.11 -8.05
C PRO A 181 1.22 -0.17 -7.30
N THR A 182 0.16 0.21 -7.99
CA THR A 182 -0.81 1.21 -7.55
C THR A 182 -2.27 0.77 -7.75
N SER A 183 -2.44 -0.46 -8.21
CA SER A 183 -3.70 -1.14 -8.25
C SER A 183 -3.48 -2.63 -8.07
N ASP A 184 -4.51 -3.30 -7.61
CA ASP A 184 -4.64 -4.74 -7.78
C ASP A 184 -4.82 -5.08 -9.28
N GLU A 185 -4.85 -6.36 -9.62
CA GLU A 185 -5.04 -6.79 -11.01
C GLU A 185 -6.50 -6.56 -11.46
N ILE A 186 -6.67 -5.77 -12.53
CA ILE A 186 -7.97 -5.32 -13.04
C ILE A 186 -8.33 -6.10 -14.31
N TRP A 187 -9.59 -6.53 -14.42
CA TRP A 187 -10.15 -7.10 -15.65
C TRP A 187 -10.37 -6.00 -16.70
N VAL A 188 -9.82 -6.19 -17.90
CA VAL A 188 -9.87 -5.21 -19.01
C VAL A 188 -10.24 -5.88 -20.33
N GLY A 189 -10.59 -5.07 -21.33
CA GLY A 189 -11.09 -5.55 -22.63
C GLY A 189 -12.60 -5.48 -22.78
N HIS A 190 -13.10 -5.86 -23.95
CA HIS A 190 -14.53 -5.83 -24.25
C HIS A 190 -15.31 -6.90 -23.49
N ASN A 191 -14.70 -8.07 -23.29
CA ASN A 191 -15.29 -9.21 -22.59
C ASN A 191 -14.43 -9.65 -21.40
N ASN A 192 -13.69 -8.70 -20.80
CA ASN A 192 -12.78 -8.95 -19.69
C ASN A 192 -11.67 -9.98 -20.03
N GLU A 193 -11.30 -10.12 -21.31
CA GLU A 193 -10.31 -11.10 -21.75
C GLU A 193 -8.87 -10.80 -21.32
N GLY A 194 -8.57 -9.53 -21.01
CA GLY A 194 -7.26 -9.08 -20.55
C GLY A 194 -7.21 -8.83 -19.04
N ARG A 195 -5.99 -8.68 -18.52
CA ARG A 195 -5.73 -8.21 -17.16
C ARG A 195 -4.72 -7.05 -17.19
N MET A 196 -4.73 -6.19 -16.18
CA MET A 196 -3.69 -5.17 -16.05
C MET A 196 -3.44 -4.78 -14.59
N ASN A 197 -2.23 -4.30 -14.30
CA ASN A 197 -1.92 -3.55 -13.09
C ASN A 197 -1.47 -2.14 -13.47
N ARG A 198 -1.80 -1.19 -12.60
CA ARG A 198 -1.21 0.14 -12.61
C ARG A 198 0.03 0.18 -11.72
N PHE A 199 0.97 1.03 -12.09
CA PHE A 199 2.20 1.33 -11.38
C PHE A 199 2.38 2.85 -11.29
N GLU A 200 3.26 3.31 -10.40
CA GLU A 200 3.51 4.74 -10.17
C GLU A 200 3.78 5.53 -11.46
N ARG A 201 4.45 4.88 -12.42
CA ARG A 201 4.92 5.50 -13.67
C ARG A 201 4.46 4.75 -14.92
N GLY A 202 3.42 3.91 -14.83
CA GLY A 202 2.91 3.22 -16.00
C GLY A 202 1.83 2.20 -15.72
N VAL A 203 1.59 1.36 -16.71
CA VAL A 203 0.70 0.21 -16.62
C VAL A 203 1.38 -0.99 -17.26
N ILE A 204 1.03 -2.19 -16.81
CA ILE A 204 1.32 -3.42 -17.56
C ILE A 204 -0.02 -4.07 -17.90
N TYR A 205 -0.25 -4.28 -19.19
CA TYR A 205 -1.41 -4.99 -19.71
C TYR A 205 -1.00 -6.38 -20.17
N TRP A 206 -1.83 -7.36 -19.90
CA TRP A 206 -1.73 -8.70 -20.43
C TRP A 206 -2.99 -9.04 -21.23
N SER A 207 -2.80 -9.71 -22.37
CA SER A 207 -3.87 -10.37 -23.11
C SER A 207 -3.41 -11.75 -23.63
N PRO A 208 -4.34 -12.67 -23.94
CA PRO A 208 -3.98 -13.95 -24.55
C PRO A 208 -3.28 -13.82 -25.92
N SER A 209 -3.54 -12.74 -26.67
CA SER A 209 -3.00 -12.55 -28.02
C SER A 209 -1.64 -11.87 -28.04
N THR A 210 -1.34 -11.01 -27.06
CA THR A 210 -0.11 -10.22 -27.03
C THR A 210 0.84 -10.58 -25.90
N GLY A 211 0.38 -11.20 -24.82
CA GLY A 211 1.18 -11.34 -23.60
C GLY A 211 1.23 -10.04 -22.79
N ALA A 212 2.15 -9.98 -21.83
CA ALA A 212 2.27 -8.86 -20.89
C ALA A 212 3.25 -7.79 -21.39
N HIS A 213 2.80 -6.54 -21.50
CA HIS A 213 3.59 -5.41 -21.98
C HIS A 213 3.37 -4.14 -21.17
N SER A 214 4.45 -3.40 -20.94
CA SER A 214 4.39 -2.12 -20.22
C SER A 214 4.08 -0.96 -21.14
N VAL A 215 3.30 0.02 -20.67
CA VAL A 215 3.00 1.27 -21.40
C VAL A 215 3.21 2.43 -20.43
N GLN A 216 3.96 3.45 -20.86
CA GLN A 216 4.39 4.58 -20.02
C GLN A 216 4.44 5.90 -20.82
N GLY A 217 4.62 7.01 -20.11
CA GLY A 217 4.89 8.33 -20.71
C GLY A 217 3.82 8.81 -21.68
N ASP A 218 4.24 9.54 -22.71
CA ASP A 218 3.36 10.13 -23.73
C ASP A 218 2.56 9.06 -24.48
N ILE A 219 3.12 7.87 -24.65
CA ILE A 219 2.44 6.75 -25.32
C ILE A 219 1.23 6.32 -24.50
N LEU A 220 1.37 6.21 -23.18
CA LEU A 220 0.25 5.91 -22.29
C LEU A 220 -0.80 7.01 -22.33
N GLU A 221 -0.40 8.28 -22.34
CA GLU A 221 -1.33 9.41 -22.42
C GLU A 221 -2.14 9.35 -23.73
N GLN A 222 -1.47 9.22 -24.88
CA GLN A 222 -2.13 9.12 -26.18
C GLN A 222 -3.09 7.93 -26.25
N TRP A 223 -2.66 6.75 -25.79
CA TRP A 223 -3.48 5.55 -25.79
C TRP A 223 -4.67 5.68 -24.83
N SER A 224 -4.49 6.34 -23.67
CA SER A 224 -5.58 6.62 -22.73
C SER A 224 -6.65 7.52 -23.31
N LEU A 225 -6.26 8.59 -24.02
CA LEU A 225 -7.17 9.52 -24.68
C LEU A 225 -7.96 8.85 -25.82
N ALA A 226 -7.37 7.82 -26.44
CA ALA A 226 -8.04 7.02 -27.46
C ALA A 226 -9.03 5.99 -26.87
N GLY A 227 -9.02 5.76 -25.55
CA GLY A 227 -9.87 4.77 -24.89
C GLY A 227 -9.19 3.44 -24.58
N TYR A 228 -7.86 3.44 -24.40
CA TYR A 228 -7.05 2.28 -24.02
C TYR A 228 -7.26 1.06 -24.94
N GLU A 229 -7.39 -0.14 -24.37
CA GLU A 229 -7.46 -1.41 -25.09
C GLU A 229 -8.74 -1.56 -25.92
N LYS A 230 -9.77 -0.75 -25.64
CA LYS A 230 -11.03 -0.68 -26.38
C LYS A 230 -10.97 0.28 -27.58
N SER A 231 -9.86 1.01 -27.70
CA SER A 231 -9.63 1.91 -28.84
C SER A 231 -9.30 1.13 -30.10
N THR A 232 -9.16 1.85 -31.21
CA THR A 232 -8.69 1.27 -32.48
C THR A 232 -7.24 0.78 -32.42
N TYR A 233 -6.46 1.12 -31.39
CA TYR A 233 -5.10 0.58 -31.20
C TYR A 233 -5.11 -0.88 -30.72
N GLY A 234 -6.09 -1.25 -29.87
CA GLY A 234 -6.10 -2.54 -29.18
C GLY A 234 -5.07 -2.64 -28.04
N TYR A 235 -4.60 -3.86 -27.76
CA TYR A 235 -3.63 -4.14 -26.68
C TYR A 235 -2.18 -3.84 -27.11
N PRO A 236 -1.29 -3.48 -26.17
CA PRO A 236 0.14 -3.37 -26.46
C PRO A 236 0.71 -4.74 -26.88
N ALA A 237 1.56 -4.73 -27.91
CA ALA A 237 2.11 -5.93 -28.56
C ALA A 237 3.64 -6.07 -28.41
N ASN A 238 4.31 -5.01 -27.96
CA ASN A 238 5.72 -5.00 -27.61
C ASN A 238 5.98 -3.92 -26.57
N GLU A 239 7.25 -3.73 -26.22
CA GLU A 239 7.69 -2.58 -25.43
C GLU A 239 7.96 -1.37 -26.32
N GLY A 240 7.93 -0.18 -25.73
CA GLY A 240 8.47 1.01 -26.37
C GLY A 240 9.94 0.81 -26.73
N VAL A 241 10.29 1.04 -28.00
CA VAL A 241 11.66 0.98 -28.50
C VAL A 241 12.15 2.40 -28.73
N ASP A 242 13.26 2.76 -28.08
CA ASP A 242 13.95 4.04 -28.31
C ASP A 242 14.56 4.06 -29.71
N ASN A 243 14.35 5.15 -30.43
CA ASN A 243 14.98 5.39 -31.73
C ASN A 243 16.37 6.04 -31.62
N GLY A 244 16.90 6.23 -30.40
CA GLY A 244 18.20 6.83 -30.11
C GLY A 244 18.15 8.33 -29.86
N THR A 245 16.96 8.94 -29.85
CA THR A 245 16.75 10.36 -29.50
C THR A 245 15.97 10.55 -28.21
N GLY A 246 15.69 9.46 -27.47
CA GLY A 246 14.77 9.48 -26.33
C GLY A 246 13.29 9.43 -26.74
N TRP A 247 13.02 9.17 -28.02
CA TRP A 247 11.67 9.05 -28.57
C TRP A 247 11.35 7.58 -28.82
N PHE A 248 10.35 7.11 -28.10
CA PHE A 248 9.97 5.70 -28.08
C PHE A 248 8.84 5.45 -29.07
N THR A 249 8.85 4.28 -29.70
CA THR A 249 7.72 3.81 -30.51
C THR A 249 7.27 2.45 -30.00
N GLN A 250 5.97 2.32 -29.76
CA GLN A 250 5.34 1.09 -29.29
C GLN A 250 4.26 0.64 -30.28
N GLN A 251 4.26 -0.65 -30.55
CA GLN A 251 3.26 -1.34 -31.35
C GLN A 251 2.14 -1.85 -30.46
N PHE A 252 0.93 -1.71 -30.99
CA PHE A 252 -0.31 -2.26 -30.45
C PHE A 252 -0.88 -3.24 -31.48
N SER A 253 -1.91 -4.00 -31.11
CA SER A 253 -2.49 -5.03 -31.99
C SER A 253 -2.92 -4.47 -33.36
N ASN A 254 -3.36 -3.21 -33.41
CA ASN A 254 -3.95 -2.60 -34.60
C ASN A 254 -3.36 -1.21 -34.93
N GLY A 255 -2.17 -0.87 -34.40
CA GLY A 255 -1.54 0.43 -34.65
C GLY A 255 -0.25 0.64 -33.88
N SER A 256 0.28 1.86 -33.92
CA SER A 256 1.49 2.23 -33.16
C SER A 256 1.37 3.65 -32.62
N ALA A 257 1.95 3.90 -31.46
CA ALA A 257 2.08 5.22 -30.89
C ALA A 257 3.55 5.52 -30.56
N SER A 258 3.91 6.79 -30.60
CA SER A 258 5.27 7.23 -30.30
C SER A 258 5.27 8.47 -29.42
N GLY A 259 6.30 8.61 -28.59
CA GLY A 259 6.43 9.72 -27.66
C GLY A 259 7.61 9.53 -26.70
N GLU A 260 7.82 10.48 -25.79
CA GLU A 260 8.88 10.39 -24.80
C GLU A 260 8.45 9.56 -23.57
N LEU A 261 9.43 9.02 -22.83
CA LEU A 261 9.19 8.36 -21.54
C LEU A 261 9.02 9.34 -20.38
N SER A 262 9.30 10.63 -20.57
CA SER A 262 9.13 11.69 -19.56
C SER A 262 7.82 12.45 -19.78
N VAL A 263 6.91 12.73 -18.85
CA VAL A 263 6.43 12.33 -17.50
C VAL A 263 5.08 13.08 -17.46
N PRO A 264 3.96 12.56 -16.90
CA PRO A 264 3.83 11.60 -15.82
C PRO A 264 2.68 10.56 -15.93
N VAL A 265 2.53 9.68 -14.95
CA VAL A 265 1.32 8.87 -14.76
C VAL A 265 0.56 9.43 -13.57
N SER A 266 -0.77 9.40 -13.64
CA SER A 266 -1.63 9.87 -12.55
C SER A 266 -1.21 9.10 -11.29
N PRO A 267 -0.76 9.77 -10.22
CA PRO A 267 -0.40 9.05 -9.01
C PRO A 267 -1.70 8.43 -8.47
N PRO A 268 -1.62 7.27 -7.82
CA PRO A 268 -2.82 6.63 -7.31
C PRO A 268 -3.44 7.40 -6.17
N PRO A 269 -4.71 7.09 -5.87
CA PRO A 269 -5.29 7.38 -4.57
C PRO A 269 -4.41 6.87 -3.43
N VAL A 270 -4.29 7.65 -2.36
CA VAL A 270 -3.59 7.30 -1.11
C VAL A 270 -4.63 7.12 -0.01
N GLU A 271 -4.56 6.02 0.72
CA GLU A 271 -5.42 5.77 1.88
C GLU A 271 -5.03 6.68 3.07
N TYR A 272 -6.03 7.08 3.83
CA TYR A 272 -5.83 7.86 5.06
C TYR A 272 -5.36 6.98 6.22
N VAL A 273 -4.32 7.41 6.94
CA VAL A 273 -3.69 6.66 8.03
C VAL A 273 -3.88 7.37 9.37
N GLN A 274 -4.26 6.65 10.42
CA GLN A 274 -4.47 7.25 11.74
C GLN A 274 -3.16 7.78 12.34
N PHE A 275 -3.19 9.02 12.81
CA PHE A 275 -2.15 9.62 13.67
C PHE A 275 -2.80 10.45 14.77
N ASP A 276 -2.17 10.51 15.93
CA ASP A 276 -2.68 11.28 17.06
C ASP A 276 -2.41 12.78 16.85
N THR A 277 -1.26 13.12 16.26
CA THR A 277 -0.87 14.50 15.97
C THR A 277 -0.51 14.75 14.50
N ARG A 278 -0.58 16.03 14.11
CA ARG A 278 -0.14 16.49 12.78
C ARG A 278 1.35 16.28 12.58
N GLU A 279 2.12 16.59 13.62
CA GLU A 279 3.57 16.59 13.60
C GLU A 279 4.10 15.16 13.34
N GLU A 280 3.49 14.16 13.99
CA GLU A 280 3.81 12.74 13.74
C GLU A 280 3.46 12.33 12.31
N ALA A 281 2.27 12.71 11.82
CA ALA A 281 1.85 12.42 10.46
C ALA A 281 2.82 13.01 9.43
N LEU A 282 3.15 14.31 9.56
CA LEU A 282 4.04 15.00 8.63
C LEU A 282 5.47 14.44 8.69
N ALA A 283 6.02 14.21 9.88
CA ALA A 283 7.35 13.60 10.03
C ALA A 283 7.41 12.21 9.39
N TYR A 284 6.34 11.42 9.53
CA TYR A 284 6.20 10.14 8.87
C TYR A 284 6.21 10.26 7.34
N PHE A 285 5.38 11.13 6.77
CA PHE A 285 5.32 11.33 5.31
C PHE A 285 6.59 11.97 4.73
N GLU A 286 7.23 12.90 5.44
CA GLU A 286 8.50 13.50 5.02
C GLU A 286 9.65 12.49 5.00
N GLY A 287 9.74 11.62 6.02
CA GLY A 287 10.74 10.54 6.04
C GLY A 287 10.61 9.62 4.82
N LEU A 288 9.36 9.30 4.44
CA LEU A 288 9.04 8.45 3.29
C LEU A 288 9.41 9.11 1.96
N GLN A 289 9.12 10.42 1.80
CA GLN A 289 9.50 11.18 0.60
C GLN A 289 11.02 11.28 0.42
N ASN A 290 11.78 11.26 1.53
CA ASN A 290 13.23 11.35 1.50
C ASN A 290 13.94 9.98 1.37
N GLY A 291 13.19 8.89 1.17
CA GLY A 291 13.76 7.53 1.09
C GLY A 291 14.44 7.07 2.38
N GLN A 292 14.11 7.70 3.51
CA GLN A 292 14.56 7.26 4.82
C GLN A 292 13.61 6.17 5.33
N SER A 293 14.14 5.17 6.03
CA SER A 293 13.32 4.33 6.90
C SER A 293 12.50 5.25 7.80
N ALA A 294 11.17 5.12 7.77
CA ALA A 294 10.28 5.95 8.60
C ALA A 294 10.86 6.03 10.02
N PRO A 295 11.07 7.23 10.58
CA PRO A 295 11.63 7.34 11.92
C PRO A 295 10.74 6.55 12.88
N GLU A 296 11.38 5.81 13.81
CA GLU A 296 10.66 5.16 14.90
C GLU A 296 9.77 6.21 15.57
N ALA A 297 8.47 5.92 15.63
CA ALA A 297 7.52 6.77 16.35
C ALA A 297 8.07 7.00 17.77
N PRO A 298 8.02 8.24 18.29
CA PRO A 298 8.54 8.53 19.62
C PRO A 298 7.92 7.56 20.63
N GLN A 299 8.79 6.95 21.44
CA GLN A 299 8.46 5.93 22.43
C GLN A 299 7.26 6.38 23.28
N SER A 300 6.09 5.83 22.99
CA SER A 300 5.00 5.74 23.97
C SER A 300 4.91 4.28 24.40
N GLU A 301 4.97 4.08 25.70
CA GLU A 301 4.85 2.77 26.32
C GLU A 301 3.56 2.09 25.84
N ARG A 302 3.73 0.95 25.17
CA ARG A 302 2.67 0.03 24.70
C ARG A 302 1.76 0.58 23.60
N ILE A 303 2.21 0.48 22.35
CA ILE A 303 1.50 -0.08 21.20
C ILE A 303 2.58 -0.36 20.13
N SER A 304 2.53 -1.54 19.50
CA SER A 304 3.51 -1.98 18.49
C SER A 304 3.74 -0.96 17.37
N PRO A 305 4.98 -0.81 16.85
CA PRO A 305 5.23 0.01 15.68
C PRO A 305 4.52 -0.59 14.45
N MET A 306 3.67 0.23 13.82
CA MET A 306 3.02 -0.01 12.51
C MET A 306 1.90 -1.07 12.41
N ALA A 307 0.91 -1.03 13.29
CA ALA A 307 -0.46 -1.39 12.89
C ALA A 307 -1.14 -0.12 12.34
N LEU A 308 -0.99 0.18 11.05
CA LEU A 308 -1.66 1.34 10.46
C LEU A 308 -3.18 1.12 10.49
N ASN A 309 -3.89 1.90 11.31
CA ASN A 309 -5.34 1.98 11.24
C ASN A 309 -5.70 2.87 10.03
N LEU A 310 -6.32 2.28 9.02
CA LEU A 310 -6.75 2.98 7.81
C LEU A 310 -8.12 3.63 8.03
N GLY A 311 -8.31 4.80 7.44
CA GLY A 311 -9.58 5.53 7.41
C GLY A 311 -10.41 5.16 6.18
N PRO A 312 -11.71 5.50 6.16
CA PRO A 312 -12.65 5.06 5.12
C PRO A 312 -12.58 5.90 3.83
N CYS A 313 -11.49 6.65 3.62
CA CYS A 313 -11.36 7.58 2.52
C CYS A 313 -10.04 7.37 1.77
N GLU A 314 -10.04 7.80 0.51
CA GLU A 314 -8.86 7.90 -0.33
C GLU A 314 -8.66 9.33 -0.78
N LEU A 315 -7.42 9.82 -0.65
CA LEU A 315 -6.96 11.08 -1.22
C LEU A 315 -6.42 10.82 -2.62
N LYS A 316 -7.12 11.32 -3.64
CA LYS A 316 -6.75 11.21 -5.06
C LYS A 316 -6.00 12.47 -5.50
N PRO A 317 -4.77 12.33 -6.02
CA PRO A 317 -4.10 13.46 -6.65
C PRO A 317 -4.77 13.80 -7.98
N ASN A 318 -4.52 15.02 -8.43
CA ASN A 318 -4.93 15.46 -9.75
C ASN A 318 -3.76 16.16 -10.43
N TRP A 319 -3.79 16.21 -11.75
CA TRP A 319 -2.73 16.69 -12.58
C TRP A 319 -2.52 18.18 -12.43
N ILE A 320 -1.25 18.59 -12.48
CA ILE A 320 -0.92 19.99 -12.73
C ILE A 320 -1.35 20.31 -14.15
N HIS A 321 -2.13 21.38 -14.31
CA HIS A 321 -2.73 21.75 -15.60
C HIS A 321 -2.92 23.26 -15.72
N TRP A 322 -3.14 23.70 -16.96
CA TRP A 322 -3.65 25.03 -17.25
C TRP A 322 -5.14 25.10 -16.95
N ARG A 323 -5.57 26.11 -16.18
CA ARG A 323 -7.00 26.34 -15.94
C ARG A 323 -7.71 26.75 -17.23
N THR A 324 -8.78 26.03 -17.58
CA THR A 324 -9.48 26.12 -18.89
C THR A 324 -10.02 27.51 -19.26
N LYS A 325 -10.27 28.39 -18.28
CA LYS A 325 -10.73 29.78 -18.51
C LYS A 325 -9.60 30.81 -18.65
N SER A 326 -8.35 30.38 -18.52
CA SER A 326 -7.14 31.23 -18.52
C SER A 326 -5.99 30.61 -19.34
N GLY A 327 -6.27 29.69 -20.26
CA GLY A 327 -5.23 28.95 -21.00
C GLY A 327 -4.33 29.81 -21.90
N PRO A 328 -3.23 29.24 -22.42
CA PRO A 328 -2.29 29.93 -23.30
C PRO A 328 -2.98 30.64 -24.47
N GLY A 329 -2.56 31.87 -24.77
CA GLY A 329 -3.17 32.72 -25.81
C GLY A 329 -4.34 33.61 -25.37
N LYS A 330 -4.68 33.66 -24.07
CA LYS A 330 -5.75 34.54 -23.52
C LYS A 330 -5.28 35.61 -22.52
N GLY A 331 -3.97 35.90 -22.45
CA GLY A 331 -3.41 37.03 -21.68
C GLY A 331 -2.67 36.64 -20.38
N TYR A 332 -3.34 35.95 -19.44
CA TYR A 332 -2.73 35.46 -18.20
C TYR A 332 -3.03 33.98 -17.98
N GLY A 333 -2.00 33.14 -18.12
CA GLY A 333 -2.02 31.72 -17.81
C GLY A 333 -2.24 31.46 -16.32
N VAL A 334 -3.05 30.48 -15.93
CA VAL A 334 -3.10 30.01 -14.53
C VAL A 334 -2.78 28.51 -14.47
N VAL A 335 -1.76 28.16 -13.69
CA VAL A 335 -1.32 26.77 -13.45
C VAL A 335 -1.80 26.32 -12.08
N GLY A 336 -2.33 25.10 -11.97
CA GLY A 336 -2.82 24.57 -10.70
C GLY A 336 -3.15 23.09 -10.78
N PHE A 337 -3.60 22.51 -9.66
CA PHE A 337 -4.12 21.15 -9.59
C PHE A 337 -5.20 21.04 -8.51
N LYS A 338 -6.00 19.97 -8.57
CA LYS A 338 -7.21 19.82 -7.75
C LYS A 338 -7.37 18.41 -7.18
N PRO A 339 -6.65 18.06 -6.10
CA PRO A 339 -6.84 16.78 -5.43
C PRO A 339 -8.31 16.60 -4.99
N THR A 340 -8.75 15.36 -4.91
CA THR A 340 -10.07 14.98 -4.40
C THR A 340 -9.93 13.98 -3.26
N THR A 341 -10.81 14.05 -2.27
CA THR A 341 -10.99 12.97 -1.31
C THR A 341 -12.37 12.39 -1.53
N GLU A 342 -12.44 11.06 -1.59
CA GLU A 342 -13.68 10.28 -1.66
C GLU A 342 -13.68 9.29 -0.51
N CYS A 343 -14.84 9.14 0.15
CA CYS A 343 -14.99 8.22 1.27
C CYS A 343 -16.07 7.18 1.00
N GLU A 344 -15.78 5.93 1.34
CA GLU A 344 -16.77 4.84 1.33
C GLU A 344 -17.78 4.99 2.48
N GLU A 345 -17.32 5.54 3.61
CA GLU A 345 -18.16 5.85 4.76
C GLU A 345 -18.20 7.35 5.08
N PRO A 346 -19.30 7.88 5.63
CA PRO A 346 -19.37 9.28 6.01
C PRO A 346 -18.41 9.60 7.17
N VAL A 347 -17.63 10.67 6.98
CA VAL A 347 -16.73 11.22 8.01
C VAL A 347 -17.25 12.56 8.54
N THR A 348 -16.71 13.03 9.67
CA THR A 348 -17.18 14.29 10.28
C THR A 348 -16.47 15.52 9.73
N LYS A 349 -15.28 15.31 9.17
CA LYS A 349 -14.43 16.38 8.62
C LYS A 349 -13.50 15.82 7.56
N ILE A 350 -13.34 16.57 6.47
CA ILE A 350 -12.27 16.41 5.48
C ILE A 350 -11.59 17.77 5.33
N ILE A 351 -10.26 17.81 5.32
CA ILE A 351 -9.43 18.99 5.08
C ILE A 351 -8.39 18.64 4.02
N HIS A 352 -8.18 19.52 3.06
CA HIS A 352 -7.01 19.52 2.19
C HIS A 352 -6.17 20.76 2.48
N GLU A 353 -4.87 20.54 2.60
CA GLU A 353 -3.85 21.58 2.62
C GLU A 353 -2.95 21.35 1.41
N THR A 354 -2.99 22.26 0.44
CA THR A 354 -2.33 22.03 -0.84
C THR A 354 -1.33 23.13 -1.18
N GLU A 355 -0.17 22.71 -1.68
CA GLU A 355 0.93 23.56 -2.10
C GLU A 355 1.28 23.30 -3.57
N LEU A 356 1.44 24.38 -4.34
CA LEU A 356 2.06 24.34 -5.66
C LEU A 356 3.49 24.89 -5.56
N LYS A 357 4.44 24.18 -6.15
CA LYS A 357 5.87 24.47 -6.14
C LYS A 357 6.40 24.58 -7.56
N TYR A 358 7.45 25.37 -7.74
CA TYR A 358 8.19 25.47 -8.99
C TYR A 358 9.68 25.29 -8.74
N LYS A 359 10.38 24.77 -9.74
CA LYS A 359 11.83 24.59 -9.70
C LYS A 359 12.53 25.84 -10.24
N TYR A 360 13.43 26.42 -9.46
CA TYR A 360 14.35 27.46 -9.91
C TYR A 360 15.79 27.08 -9.51
N TYR A 361 16.67 26.97 -10.51
CA TYR A 361 17.94 26.24 -10.38
C TYR A 361 17.71 24.82 -9.80
N ASN A 362 18.34 24.50 -8.66
CA ASN A 362 18.22 23.22 -7.97
C ASN A 362 17.29 23.27 -6.75
N TRP A 363 16.55 24.36 -6.57
CA TRP A 363 15.68 24.57 -5.41
C TRP A 363 14.22 24.58 -5.81
N TRP A 364 13.37 24.05 -4.93
CA TRP A 364 11.92 24.10 -5.05
C TRP A 364 11.39 25.27 -4.23
N TYR A 365 10.61 26.13 -4.87
CA TYR A 365 9.99 27.30 -4.25
C TYR A 365 8.48 27.17 -4.31
N THR A 366 7.79 27.50 -3.23
CA THR A 366 6.32 27.55 -3.21
C THR A 366 5.83 28.76 -4.00
N THR A 367 4.82 28.57 -4.85
CA THR A 367 4.20 29.66 -5.60
C THR A 367 3.41 30.56 -4.66
N SER A 368 3.77 31.84 -4.57
CA SER A 368 3.01 32.95 -3.94
C SER A 368 2.38 32.72 -2.55
N GLY A 369 2.89 31.77 -1.76
CA GLY A 369 2.82 31.79 -0.29
C GLY A 369 1.51 31.44 0.41
N ILE A 370 0.57 30.73 -0.22
CA ILE A 370 -0.64 30.24 0.47
C ILE A 370 -0.71 28.72 0.37
N VAL A 371 -0.76 28.05 1.54
CA VAL A 371 -1.33 26.71 1.64
C VAL A 371 -2.83 26.88 1.48
N ASP A 372 -3.39 26.37 0.38
CA ASP A 372 -4.83 26.41 0.22
C ASP A 372 -5.45 25.37 1.14
N VAL A 373 -6.13 25.88 2.17
CA VAL A 373 -6.87 25.09 3.15
C VAL A 373 -8.33 25.04 2.70
N GLU A 374 -8.80 23.84 2.38
CA GLU A 374 -10.21 23.60 2.05
C GLU A 374 -10.77 22.55 2.96
N SER A 375 -12.04 22.70 3.35
CA SER A 375 -12.68 21.75 4.25
C SER A 375 -14.12 21.47 3.89
N SER A 376 -14.52 20.21 4.05
CA SER A 376 -15.91 19.75 4.08
C SER A 376 -16.23 19.35 5.52
N THR A 377 -17.15 20.06 6.17
CA THR A 377 -17.52 19.86 7.58
C THR A 377 -19.01 19.51 7.71
N GLY A 378 -19.32 18.47 8.48
CA GLY A 378 -20.68 17.99 8.70
C GLY A 378 -20.70 16.51 9.04
N ALA A 379 -21.73 16.01 9.72
CA ALA A 379 -21.82 14.63 10.20
C ALA A 379 -21.88 13.55 9.09
N SER A 380 -21.71 13.93 7.82
CA SER A 380 -21.82 13.04 6.66
C SER A 380 -20.99 13.53 5.46
N ALA A 381 -19.79 14.05 5.70
CA ALA A 381 -18.89 14.40 4.60
C ALA A 381 -18.39 13.11 3.92
N VAL A 382 -18.53 13.02 2.60
CA VAL A 382 -18.08 11.87 1.80
C VAL A 382 -17.18 12.28 0.62
N TYR A 383 -17.05 13.59 0.38
CA TYR A 383 -16.31 14.14 -0.75
C TYR A 383 -15.74 15.52 -0.45
N LEU A 384 -14.54 15.80 -0.97
CA LEU A 384 -13.95 17.14 -1.07
C LEU A 384 -13.12 17.24 -2.36
N GLU A 385 -13.31 18.31 -3.15
CA GLU A 385 -12.40 18.69 -4.26
C GLU A 385 -11.76 20.03 -3.93
N SER A 386 -10.43 20.13 -4.06
CA SER A 386 -9.74 21.41 -3.92
C SER A 386 -10.03 22.36 -5.09
N LYS A 387 -10.27 23.64 -4.79
CA LYS A 387 -10.67 24.72 -5.71
C LYS A 387 -9.59 25.80 -5.92
N ASN A 388 -8.69 26.02 -4.97
CA ASN A 388 -7.92 27.28 -4.90
C ASN A 388 -6.44 27.22 -5.32
N VAL A 389 -5.87 26.04 -5.54
CA VAL A 389 -4.43 25.88 -5.83
C VAL A 389 -4.10 26.35 -7.23
N ALA A 390 -3.61 27.58 -7.31
CA ALA A 390 -3.40 28.26 -8.58
C ALA A 390 -2.28 29.31 -8.50
N HIS A 391 -1.40 29.31 -9.50
CA HIS A 391 -0.42 30.35 -9.74
C HIS A 391 -0.67 31.03 -11.08
N ALA A 392 -0.69 32.37 -11.08
CA ALA A 392 -0.87 33.17 -12.28
C ALA A 392 0.49 33.45 -12.95
N CYS A 393 0.63 33.03 -14.21
CA CYS A 393 1.85 33.16 -14.99
C CYS A 393 2.02 34.57 -15.54
N THR A 394 3.26 35.07 -15.49
CA THR A 394 3.63 36.42 -15.93
C THR A 394 4.38 36.45 -17.28
N GLY A 395 4.45 35.31 -17.98
CA GLY A 395 5.18 35.14 -19.25
C GLY A 395 5.39 33.68 -19.63
N GLU A 396 6.17 33.44 -20.69
CA GLU A 396 6.40 32.12 -21.30
C GLU A 396 7.84 31.64 -21.08
N VAL A 397 8.14 31.21 -19.85
CA VAL A 397 9.39 30.49 -19.53
C VAL A 397 9.02 29.06 -19.20
N GLU A 398 9.71 28.09 -19.77
CA GLU A 398 9.50 26.69 -19.39
C GLU A 398 9.88 26.50 -17.92
N THR A 399 8.89 26.19 -17.10
CA THR A 399 9.03 26.00 -15.65
C THR A 399 8.55 24.62 -15.29
N LEU A 400 9.33 23.92 -14.47
CA LEU A 400 8.94 22.64 -13.89
C LEU A 400 8.16 22.88 -12.61
N PHE A 401 6.90 22.44 -12.59
CA PHE A 401 6.03 22.49 -11.42
C PHE A 401 5.98 21.16 -10.70
N TRP A 402 5.74 21.23 -9.40
CA TRP A 402 5.46 20.12 -8.51
C TRP A 402 4.37 20.54 -7.52
N GLY A 403 3.69 19.59 -6.89
CA GLY A 403 2.68 19.90 -5.89
C GLY A 403 2.70 18.90 -4.74
N VAL A 404 2.10 19.30 -3.63
CA VAL A 404 1.90 18.46 -2.45
C VAL A 404 0.50 18.76 -1.90
N THR A 405 -0.27 17.73 -1.61
CA THR A 405 -1.51 17.85 -0.83
C THR A 405 -1.43 16.99 0.41
N THR A 406 -1.60 17.63 1.55
CA THR A 406 -1.82 16.97 2.84
C THR A 406 -3.32 16.95 3.11
N GLY A 407 -3.89 15.75 3.15
CA GLY A 407 -5.26 15.54 3.58
C GLY A 407 -5.33 15.24 5.07
N GLN A 408 -6.37 15.73 5.75
CA GLN A 408 -6.80 15.26 7.07
C GLN A 408 -8.29 14.86 7.02
N ILE A 409 -8.64 13.72 7.61
CA ILE A 409 -10.04 13.38 7.92
C ILE A 409 -10.22 13.15 9.41
N THR A 410 -11.45 13.34 9.89
CA THR A 410 -11.87 12.93 11.24
C THR A 410 -12.97 11.88 11.12
N TRP A 411 -12.70 10.67 11.61
CA TRP A 411 -13.63 9.54 11.59
C TRP A 411 -13.64 8.84 12.94
N LEU A 412 -14.84 8.58 13.49
CA LEU A 412 -15.03 7.99 14.81
C LEU A 412 -14.24 8.68 15.95
N GLY A 413 -14.09 10.01 15.87
CA GLY A 413 -13.38 10.81 16.87
C GLY A 413 -11.85 10.75 16.77
N LYS A 414 -11.30 10.08 15.76
CA LYS A 414 -9.86 9.96 15.49
C LYS A 414 -9.47 10.74 14.23
N ASN A 415 -8.20 11.17 14.18
CA ASN A 415 -7.64 11.86 13.01
C ASN A 415 -6.88 10.89 12.12
N TYR A 416 -7.07 11.03 10.82
CA TYR A 416 -6.31 10.30 9.82
C TYR A 416 -5.74 11.28 8.80
N TRP A 417 -4.58 10.93 8.25
CA TRP A 417 -3.79 11.79 7.39
C TRP A 417 -3.35 11.04 6.14
N ALA A 418 -3.27 11.75 5.02
CA ALA A 418 -2.72 11.26 3.76
C ALA A 418 -1.91 12.37 3.09
N VAL A 419 -0.86 12.01 2.36
CA VAL A 419 -0.10 12.97 1.55
C VAL A 419 0.00 12.44 0.12
N VAL A 420 -0.47 13.22 -0.85
CA VAL A 420 -0.31 12.94 -2.27
C VAL A 420 0.53 14.01 -2.94
N ASN A 421 1.35 13.57 -3.90
CA ASN A 421 2.12 14.47 -4.73
C ASN A 421 1.64 14.30 -6.17
N PRO A 422 0.97 15.31 -6.78
CA PRO A 422 0.76 15.27 -8.21
C PRO A 422 2.09 15.17 -8.93
N PRO A 423 2.11 14.59 -10.13
CA PRO A 423 3.36 14.43 -10.82
C PRO A 423 3.90 15.77 -11.29
N GLN A 424 5.22 15.83 -11.45
CA GLN A 424 5.88 17.02 -11.95
C GLN A 424 5.47 17.29 -13.39
N LYS A 425 5.27 18.58 -13.73
CA LYS A 425 4.87 18.98 -15.08
C LYS A 425 5.62 20.21 -15.55
N ARG A 426 6.17 20.16 -16.77
CA ARG A 426 6.75 21.32 -17.45
C ARG A 426 5.64 22.11 -18.11
N LEU A 427 5.57 23.40 -17.80
CA LEU A 427 4.61 24.33 -18.40
C LEU A 427 5.31 25.65 -18.71
N ASN A 428 4.97 26.27 -19.85
CA ASN A 428 5.46 27.60 -20.22
C ASN A 428 4.78 28.67 -19.36
N CYS A 429 5.27 28.84 -18.14
CA CYS A 429 4.74 29.73 -17.12
C CYS A 429 5.91 30.40 -16.41
N LYS A 430 6.09 31.69 -16.64
CA LYS A 430 7.01 32.51 -15.84
C LYS A 430 6.39 32.76 -14.46
N VAL A 431 7.02 32.14 -13.47
CA VAL A 431 6.77 32.27 -12.02
C VAL A 431 7.38 33.53 -11.44
#